data_AF-A0A0Q5MN90-F1
#
_entry.id   AF-A0A0Q5MN90-F1
#
_cell.length_a   1.000
_cell.length_b   1.000
_cell.length_c   1.000
_cell.angle_alpha   90.00
_cell.angle_beta   90.00
_cell.angle_gamma   90.00
#
_symmetry.space_group_name_H-M   'P 1'
#
loop_
_entity.id
_entity.type
_entity.pdbx_description
1 polymer ?
#
loop_
_entity_poly.entity_id
_entity_poly.type
_entity_poly.pdbx_seq_one_letter_code
_entity_poly.pdbx_strand_id
1 'polypeptide(L)'
;MTLCPDHPKRAELEASAAAGVALESDRANGKLVYSGKYLVGKSVQPGTWQSQGEKVEDCYWEISDAQGNILENNFINIAPQFTIYIPATASGFTVQGCGFRWISG
;
A
#
# COMPACT_ATOMS: atom_id res chain seq x y z
N MET A 1 -21.79 -14.19 7.60
CA MET A 1 -21.57 -15.46 6.89
C MET A 1 -20.92 -16.40 7.88
N THR A 2 -21.53 -17.55 8.16
CA THR A 2 -21.04 -18.49 9.18
C THR A 2 -20.51 -19.72 8.46
N LEU A 3 -19.22 -20.05 8.61
CA LEU A 3 -18.66 -21.32 8.10
C LEU A 3 -19.24 -22.50 8.89
N CYS A 4 -19.38 -23.67 8.25
CA CYS A 4 -19.82 -24.89 8.93
C CYS A 4 -18.85 -25.33 10.05
N PRO A 5 -19.39 -25.72 11.23
CA PRO A 5 -18.79 -26.51 12.30
C PRO A 5 -17.37 -27.04 12.09
N ASP A 6 -17.39 -28.03 11.20
CA ASP A 6 -16.40 -29.09 11.12
C ASP A 6 -15.73 -29.12 9.76
N HIS A 7 -15.82 -28.03 8.99
CA HIS A 7 -15.17 -27.97 7.70
C HIS A 7 -13.64 -27.99 7.89
N PRO A 8 -12.89 -28.92 7.26
CA PRO A 8 -11.47 -29.10 7.52
C PRO A 8 -10.61 -27.86 7.21
N LYS A 9 -11.11 -26.95 6.37
CA LYS A 9 -10.45 -25.67 6.05
C LYS A 9 -10.99 -24.46 6.82
N ARG A 10 -11.85 -24.66 7.82
CA ARG A 10 -12.48 -23.55 8.56
C ARG A 10 -11.44 -22.55 9.07
N ALA A 11 -10.43 -23.03 9.80
CA ALA A 11 -9.42 -22.16 10.40
C ALA A 11 -8.63 -21.36 9.34
N GLU A 12 -8.30 -21.98 8.20
CA GLU A 12 -7.63 -21.32 7.07
C GLU A 12 -8.51 -20.25 6.43
N LEU A 13 -9.79 -20.55 6.23
CA LEU A 13 -10.78 -19.62 5.68
C LEU A 13 -11.05 -18.45 6.62
N GLU A 14 -11.16 -18.71 7.92
CA GLU A 14 -11.32 -17.67 8.94
C GLU A 14 -10.08 -16.77 9.02
N ALA A 15 -8.88 -17.34 8.98
CA ALA A 15 -7.64 -16.58 8.95
C ALA A 15 -7.54 -15.72 7.68
N SER A 16 -7.92 -16.27 6.53
CA SER A 16 -7.95 -15.56 5.25
C SER A 16 -8.99 -14.42 5.27
N ALA A 17 -10.16 -14.65 5.86
CA ALA A 17 -11.18 -13.62 6.05
C ALA A 17 -10.69 -12.50 6.97
N ALA A 18 -10.05 -12.85 8.08
CA ALA A 18 -9.46 -11.88 9.00
C ALA A 18 -8.35 -11.04 8.34
N ALA A 19 -7.48 -11.69 7.56
CA ALA A 19 -6.45 -11.00 6.79
C ALA A 19 -7.07 -10.04 5.75
N GLY A 20 -8.11 -10.48 5.05
CA GLY A 20 -8.88 -9.62 4.14
C GLY A 20 -9.47 -8.40 4.85
N VAL A 21 -10.10 -8.58 6.01
CA VAL A 21 -10.63 -7.47 6.83
C VAL A 21 -9.53 -6.50 7.25
N ALA A 22 -8.35 -6.99 7.61
CA ALA A 22 -7.21 -6.13 7.98
C ALA A 22 -6.72 -5.28 6.79
N LEU A 23 -6.61 -5.87 5.59
CA LEU A 23 -6.23 -5.14 4.38
C LEU A 23 -7.27 -4.07 4.00
N GLU A 24 -8.55 -4.40 4.11
CA GLU A 24 -9.64 -3.46 3.87
C GLU A 24 -9.62 -2.29 4.86
N SER A 25 -9.36 -2.59 6.14
CA SER A 25 -9.17 -1.56 7.16
C SER A 25 -7.97 -0.66 6.85
N ASP A 26 -6.82 -1.22 6.49
CA ASP A 26 -5.63 -0.43 6.15
C ASP A 26 -5.89 0.48 4.93
N ARG A 27 -6.59 -0.03 3.92
CA ARG A 27 -6.98 0.75 2.74
C ARG A 27 -7.92 1.90 3.11
N ALA A 28 -8.92 1.63 3.95
CA ALA A 28 -9.85 2.65 4.44
C ALA A 28 -9.15 3.74 5.28
N ASN A 29 -8.07 3.39 5.99
CA ASN A 29 -7.28 4.30 6.82
C ASN A 29 -6.11 4.97 6.08
N GLY A 30 -6.02 4.81 4.76
CA GLY A 30 -4.94 5.41 3.95
C GLY A 30 -3.56 4.83 4.27
N LYS A 31 -3.50 3.55 4.66
CA LYS A 31 -2.28 2.79 5.02
C LYS A 31 -1.99 1.64 4.05
N LEU A 32 -2.85 1.41 3.07
CA LEU A 32 -2.61 0.47 1.97
C LEU A 32 -3.09 1.12 0.67
N VAL A 33 -2.21 1.13 -0.33
CA VAL A 33 -2.52 1.64 -1.66
C VAL A 33 -2.09 0.65 -2.74
N TYR A 34 -2.80 0.72 -3.86
CA TYR A 34 -2.42 0.10 -5.13
C TYR A 34 -2.28 1.20 -6.19
N SER A 35 -2.28 0.84 -7.47
CA SER A 35 -2.30 1.80 -8.58
C SER A 35 -3.36 2.90 -8.38
N GLY A 36 -2.93 4.16 -8.40
CA GLY A 36 -3.77 5.31 -8.13
C GLY A 36 -2.98 6.58 -7.86
N LYS A 37 -3.72 7.67 -7.63
CA LYS A 37 -3.18 8.99 -7.24
C LYS A 37 -3.83 9.41 -5.93
N TYR A 38 -3.00 9.80 -4.97
CA TYR A 38 -3.41 10.03 -3.59
C TYR A 38 -2.91 11.39 -3.11
N LEU A 39 -3.70 12.05 -2.27
CA LEU A 39 -3.29 13.25 -1.56
C LEU A 39 -2.70 12.87 -0.20
N VAL A 40 -1.43 13.21 0.02
CA VAL A 40 -0.73 12.95 1.28
C VAL A 40 -1.35 13.80 2.41
N GLY A 41 -1.55 13.19 3.58
CA GLY A 41 -2.21 13.81 4.73
C GLY A 41 -3.74 13.92 4.60
N LYS A 42 -4.33 13.48 3.47
CA LYS A 42 -5.79 13.46 3.25
C LYS A 42 -6.30 12.05 2.98
N SER A 43 -5.78 11.40 1.95
CA SER A 43 -6.18 10.03 1.58
C SER A 43 -5.14 8.98 1.96
N VAL A 44 -3.89 9.40 2.20
CA VAL A 44 -2.79 8.51 2.62
C VAL A 44 -1.92 9.16 3.68
N GLN A 45 -1.31 8.34 4.54
CA GLN A 45 -0.44 8.81 5.62
C GLN A 45 0.96 9.19 5.10
N PRO A 46 1.59 10.26 5.61
CA PRO A 46 3.03 10.44 5.46
C PRO A 46 3.79 9.40 6.29
N GLY A 47 5.06 9.19 5.99
CA GLY A 47 5.93 8.24 6.70
C GLY A 47 6.54 7.19 5.78
N THR A 48 6.97 6.08 6.38
CA THR A 48 7.62 4.96 5.70
C THR A 48 6.59 3.98 5.17
N TRP A 49 6.75 3.62 3.89
CA TRP A 49 5.90 2.69 3.17
C TRP A 49 6.73 1.52 2.63
N GLN A 50 6.19 0.32 2.73
CA GLN A 50 6.77 -0.92 2.22
C GLN A 50 6.04 -1.37 0.96
N SER A 51 6.76 -1.65 -0.13
CA SER A 51 6.16 -2.25 -1.32
C SER A 51 5.52 -3.62 -1.00
N GLN A 52 4.45 -3.96 -1.70
CA GLN A 52 3.74 -5.23 -1.52
C GLN A 52 4.32 -6.33 -2.42
N GLY A 53 4.33 -7.56 -1.90
CA GLY A 53 4.90 -8.74 -2.57
C GLY A 53 6.41 -8.88 -2.35
N GLU A 54 6.91 -10.12 -2.42
CA GLU A 54 8.35 -10.43 -2.27
C GLU A 54 9.18 -9.96 -3.47
N LYS A 55 8.54 -9.93 -4.65
CA LYS A 55 9.10 -9.44 -5.92
C LYS A 55 8.18 -8.35 -6.46
N VAL A 56 8.77 -7.19 -6.77
CA VAL A 56 8.08 -6.04 -7.35
C VAL A 56 8.57 -5.86 -8.78
N GLU A 57 7.63 -5.77 -9.72
CA GLU A 57 7.89 -5.66 -11.16
C GLU A 57 7.00 -4.56 -11.76
N ASP A 58 7.48 -3.92 -12.82
CA ASP A 58 6.76 -2.89 -13.58
C ASP A 58 6.08 -1.83 -12.71
N CYS A 59 6.80 -1.38 -11.67
CA CYS A 59 6.28 -0.53 -10.61
C CYS A 59 6.81 0.89 -10.75
N TYR A 60 5.90 1.82 -11.00
CA TYR A 60 6.19 3.25 -10.91
C TYR A 60 5.62 3.83 -9.63
N TRP A 61 6.41 4.68 -8.97
CA TRP A 61 5.94 5.52 -7.88
C TRP A 61 6.52 6.93 -7.98
N GLU A 62 5.76 7.90 -7.48
CA GLU A 62 6.13 9.32 -7.46
C GLU A 62 5.57 9.99 -6.22
N ILE A 63 6.38 10.81 -5.58
CA ILE A 63 6.01 11.75 -4.53
C ILE A 63 6.12 13.16 -5.11
N SER A 64 5.08 13.97 -4.94
CA SER A 64 5.03 15.32 -5.49
C SER A 64 4.63 16.39 -4.47
N ASP A 65 5.05 17.62 -4.74
CA ASP A 65 4.67 18.81 -3.95
C ASP A 65 3.26 19.32 -4.31
N ALA A 66 2.85 20.42 -3.69
CA ALA A 66 1.52 21.01 -3.87
C ALA A 66 1.28 21.57 -5.28
N GLN A 67 2.33 21.79 -6.06
CA GLN A 67 2.27 22.26 -7.44
C GLN A 67 2.38 21.09 -8.44
N GLY A 68 2.58 19.87 -7.95
CA GLY A 68 2.77 18.68 -8.78
C GLY A 68 4.20 18.52 -9.28
N ASN A 69 5.18 19.27 -8.74
CA ASN A 69 6.58 18.99 -9.04
C ASN A 69 6.99 17.69 -8.37
N ILE A 70 7.77 16.88 -9.07
CA ILE A 70 8.30 15.63 -8.55
C ILE A 70 9.34 15.93 -7.48
N LEU A 71 9.10 15.45 -6.27
CA LEU A 71 10.07 15.45 -5.18
C LEU A 71 10.98 14.22 -5.29
N GLU A 72 10.38 13.05 -5.57
CA GLU A 72 11.09 11.79 -5.74
C GLU A 72 10.25 10.84 -6.58
N ASN A 73 10.88 10.06 -7.45
CA ASN A 73 10.21 9.01 -8.22
C ASN A 73 11.16 7.88 -8.58
N ASN A 74 10.59 6.73 -8.94
CA ASN A 74 11.36 5.67 -9.58
C ASN A 74 10.46 4.79 -10.47
N PHE A 75 11.05 4.19 -11.50
CA PHE A 75 10.46 3.12 -12.28
C PHE A 75 11.25 1.83 -12.05
N ILE A 76 10.67 0.92 -11.28
CA ILE A 76 11.26 -0.37 -10.93
C ILE A 76 10.86 -1.39 -11.99
N ASN A 77 11.82 -1.82 -12.81
CA ASN A 77 11.64 -2.96 -13.72
C ASN A 77 11.51 -4.27 -12.91
N ILE A 78 12.43 -4.51 -11.97
CA ILE A 78 12.40 -5.63 -11.05
C ILE A 78 13.20 -5.31 -9.78
N ALA A 79 12.67 -5.65 -8.61
CA ALA A 79 13.36 -5.57 -7.32
C ALA A 79 12.76 -6.55 -6.29
N PRO A 80 13.51 -6.94 -5.25
CA PRO A 80 12.89 -7.47 -4.04
C PRO A 80 12.02 -6.39 -3.36
N GLN A 81 11.24 -6.78 -2.36
CA GLN A 81 10.52 -5.85 -1.50
C GLN A 81 11.43 -4.71 -0.98
N PHE A 82 10.95 -3.46 -1.04
CA PHE A 82 11.71 -2.26 -0.70
C PHE A 82 10.84 -1.19 -0.02
N THR A 83 11.48 -0.28 0.70
CA THR A 83 10.80 0.82 1.42
C THR A 83 11.02 2.16 0.73
N ILE A 84 10.03 3.04 0.84
CA ILE A 84 10.13 4.46 0.48
C ILE A 84 9.72 5.31 1.68
N TYR A 85 10.08 6.59 1.66
CA TYR A 85 9.66 7.55 2.67
C TYR A 85 8.89 8.71 2.01
N ILE A 86 7.68 8.96 2.49
CA ILE A 86 6.84 10.08 2.06
C ILE A 86 6.94 11.17 3.12
N PRO A 87 7.60 12.32 2.85
CA PRO A 87 7.72 13.39 3.82
C PRO A 87 6.34 14.01 4.12
N ALA A 88 6.15 14.52 5.34
CA ALA A 88 4.91 15.19 5.74
C ALA A 88 4.61 16.47 4.92
N THR A 89 5.61 17.01 4.23
CA THR A 89 5.48 18.16 3.31
C THR A 89 5.04 17.78 1.90
N ALA A 90 5.03 16.49 1.55
CA ALA A 90 4.52 16.03 0.26
C ALA A 90 3.00 16.29 0.17
N SER A 91 2.52 16.47 -1.04
CA SER A 91 1.09 16.66 -1.32
C SER A 91 0.51 15.56 -2.20
N GLY A 92 1.31 14.97 -3.10
CA GLY A 92 0.90 13.89 -3.99
C GLY A 92 1.69 12.61 -3.77
N PHE A 93 1.01 11.47 -3.92
CA PHE A 93 1.61 10.15 -4.05
C PHE A 93 0.94 9.42 -5.21
N THR A 94 1.69 9.11 -6.27
CA THR A 94 1.21 8.34 -7.43
C THR A 94 1.86 6.97 -7.42
N VAL A 95 1.07 5.93 -7.67
CA VAL A 95 1.52 4.54 -7.77
C VAL A 95 0.92 3.93 -9.03
N GLN A 96 1.69 3.13 -9.76
CA GLN A 96 1.22 2.37 -10.91
C GLN A 96 1.95 1.03 -11.02
N GLY A 97 1.19 -0.05 -11.21
CA GLY A 97 1.73 -1.41 -11.40
C GLY A 97 2.08 -2.15 -10.11
N CYS A 98 1.93 -1.51 -8.94
CA CYS A 98 2.29 -2.08 -7.65
C CYS A 98 1.41 -1.53 -6.52
N GLY A 99 1.71 -1.98 -5.29
CA GLY A 99 1.08 -1.47 -4.08
C GLY A 99 2.10 -1.22 -2.98
N PHE A 100 1.70 -0.39 -2.02
CA PHE A 100 2.50 -0.04 -0.86
C PHE A 100 1.63 -0.09 0.41
N ARG A 101 2.23 -0.49 1.53
CA ARG A 101 1.61 -0.48 2.86
C ARG A 101 2.42 0.37 3.82
N TRP A 102 1.76 1.27 4.53
CA TRP A 102 2.36 2.13 5.55
C TRP A 102 2.82 1.29 6.75
N ILE A 103 4.04 1.53 7.24
CA ILE A 103 4.62 0.76 8.35
C ILE A 103 5.00 1.63 9.55
N SER A 104 5.35 2.91 9.35
CA SER A 104 5.71 3.84 10.42
C SER A 104 5.69 5.29 9.95
N GLY A 105 5.65 6.26 10.87
CA GLY A 105 5.68 7.69 10.58
C GLY A 105 6.08 8.49 11.82
#